data_AF-A0A183EEM8-F1
#
_entry.id   AF-A0A183EEM8-F1
#
_cell.length_a   1.000
_cell.length_b   1.000
_cell.length_c   1.000
_cell.angle_alpha   90.00
_cell.angle_beta   90.00
_cell.angle_gamma   90.00
#
_symmetry.space_group_name_H-M   'P 1'
#
loop_
_entity.id
_entity.type
_entity.pdbx_description
1 polymer ?
#
loop_
_entity_poly.entity_id
_entity_poly.type
_entity_poly.pdbx_seq_one_letter_code
_entity_poly.pdbx_strand_id
1 'polypeptide(L)'
;MANLSEAGMSRSIFVIAAYLMKRFRWTAKKALHHIQQIRPVAQPNDGFLQQLHIFESANYEANIECIRRHPLYRKWLLSSSSADTVSGTSQPFSLRALAVDEDRAVQRNVQYRCRKCRSTLFYEDHIVRHTVLSKNEEEQKATCSFGYLLLPMKWMSLEEYQGKV
;
A
#
# COMPACT_ATOMS: atom_id res chain seq x y z
N MET A 1 -1.07 -20.30 8.33
CA MET A 1 -1.68 -19.68 7.12
C MET A 1 -0.58 -19.22 6.18
N ALA A 2 -0.54 -19.72 4.95
CA ALA A 2 0.54 -19.43 4.01
C ALA A 2 0.51 -17.95 3.55
N ASN A 3 1.68 -17.33 3.48
CA ASN A 3 1.85 -15.94 3.07
C ASN A 3 1.53 -15.77 1.57
N LEU A 4 0.28 -15.41 1.24
CA LEU A 4 -0.25 -15.30 -0.13
C LEU A 4 0.53 -14.32 -1.03
N SER A 5 1.25 -13.34 -0.47
CA SER A 5 2.01 -12.37 -1.25
C SER A 5 3.35 -12.90 -1.79
N GLU A 6 3.92 -13.96 -1.21
CA GLU A 6 5.24 -14.53 -1.54
C GLU A 6 5.15 -15.81 -2.38
N ALA A 7 3.97 -16.42 -2.51
CA ALA A 7 3.79 -17.74 -3.14
C ALA A 7 3.84 -17.74 -4.69
N GLY A 8 4.35 -16.67 -5.31
CA GLY A 8 4.44 -16.56 -6.77
C GLY A 8 3.09 -16.60 -7.49
N MET A 9 2.02 -16.13 -6.85
CA MET A 9 0.65 -16.18 -7.39
C MET A 9 0.23 -14.88 -8.06
N SER A 10 0.73 -13.72 -7.60
CA SER A 10 0.18 -12.42 -8.00
C SER A 10 1.22 -11.50 -8.63
N ARG A 11 2.17 -10.96 -7.84
CA ARG A 11 3.17 -9.98 -8.31
C ARG A 11 4.06 -10.50 -9.43
N SER A 12 4.64 -11.69 -9.25
CA SER A 12 5.48 -12.33 -10.28
C SER A 12 4.68 -12.65 -11.54
N ILE A 13 3.44 -13.12 -11.38
CA ILE A 13 2.56 -13.47 -12.49
C ILE A 13 2.21 -12.25 -13.32
N PHE A 14 1.92 -11.11 -12.69
CA PHE A 14 1.67 -9.85 -13.37
C PHE A 14 2.84 -9.45 -14.29
N VAL A 15 4.07 -9.50 -13.78
CA VAL A 15 5.27 -9.13 -14.56
C VAL A 15 5.48 -10.10 -15.73
N ILE A 16 5.36 -11.41 -15.49
CA ILE A 16 5.50 -12.42 -16.55
C ILE A 16 4.41 -12.24 -17.62
N ALA A 17 3.16 -12.01 -17.21
CA ALA A 17 2.06 -11.78 -18.13
C ALA A 17 2.32 -10.54 -19.01
N ALA A 18 2.70 -9.41 -18.40
CA ALA A 18 3.04 -8.18 -19.14
C ALA A 18 4.19 -8.41 -20.14
N TYR A 19 5.22 -9.18 -19.76
CA TYR A 19 6.30 -9.56 -20.66
C TYR A 19 5.78 -10.37 -21.86
N LEU A 20 4.99 -11.41 -21.63
CA LEU A 20 4.42 -12.24 -22.70
C LEU A 20 3.53 -11.43 -23.63
N MET A 21 2.70 -10.56 -23.07
CA MET A 21 1.85 -9.64 -23.83
C MET A 21 2.69 -8.73 -24.73
N LYS A 22 3.75 -8.10 -24.21
CA LYS A 22 4.62 -7.22 -25.00
C LYS A 22 5.41 -7.98 -26.07
N ARG A 23 5.99 -9.13 -25.71
CA ARG A 23 6.89 -9.91 -26.58
C ARG A 23 6.15 -10.59 -27.73
N PHE A 24 4.94 -11.09 -27.47
CA PHE A 24 4.18 -11.92 -28.40
C PHE A 24 2.85 -11.27 -28.85
N ARG A 25 2.57 -10.03 -28.43
CA ARG A 25 1.30 -9.33 -28.71
C ARG A 25 0.08 -10.15 -28.28
N TRP A 26 0.19 -10.86 -27.16
CA TRP A 26 -0.91 -11.64 -26.61
C TRP A 26 -1.85 -10.75 -25.81
N THR A 27 -3.14 -11.09 -25.85
CA THR A 27 -4.14 -10.49 -24.95
C THR A 27 -3.83 -10.85 -23.49
N ALA A 28 -4.29 -10.04 -22.54
CA ALA A 28 -4.10 -10.35 -21.12
C ALA A 28 -4.67 -11.72 -20.74
N LYS A 29 -5.85 -12.06 -21.28
CA LYS A 29 -6.50 -13.36 -21.09
C LYS A 29 -5.63 -14.51 -21.60
N LYS A 30 -5.05 -14.39 -22.80
CA LYS A 30 -4.20 -15.43 -23.39
C LYS A 30 -2.91 -15.62 -22.58
N ALA A 31 -2.26 -14.52 -22.18
CA ALA A 31 -1.04 -14.58 -21.38
C ALA A 31 -1.26 -15.23 -20.03
N LEU A 32 -2.33 -14.86 -19.32
CA LEU A 32 -2.67 -15.45 -18.03
C LEU A 32 -3.07 -16.91 -18.15
N HIS A 33 -3.88 -17.27 -19.15
CA HIS A 33 -4.24 -18.66 -19.41
C HIS A 33 -2.99 -19.50 -19.66
N HIS A 34 -2.04 -19.03 -20.48
CA HIS A 34 -0.78 -19.73 -20.73
C HIS A 34 0.02 -19.95 -19.45
N ILE A 35 0.13 -18.93 -18.60
CA ILE A 35 0.82 -19.06 -17.31
C ILE A 35 0.10 -20.07 -16.40
N GLN A 36 -1.23 -20.07 -16.36
CA GLN A 36 -2.03 -20.98 -15.55
C GLN A 36 -1.90 -22.45 -15.96
N GLN A 37 -1.68 -22.74 -17.25
CA GLN A 37 -1.37 -24.10 -17.71
C GLN A 37 -0.09 -24.66 -17.08
N ILE A 38 0.89 -23.80 -16.81
CA ILE A 38 2.19 -24.18 -16.21
C ILE A 38 2.14 -24.07 -14.68
N ARG A 39 1.44 -23.06 -14.16
CA ARG A 39 1.31 -22.75 -12.74
C ARG A 39 -0.16 -22.49 -12.40
N PRO A 40 -0.94 -23.53 -12.04
CA PRO A 40 -2.38 -23.41 -11.79
C PRO A 40 -2.77 -22.42 -10.68
N VAL A 41 -1.88 -22.18 -9.71
CA VAL A 41 -2.08 -21.20 -8.62
C VAL A 41 -1.89 -19.74 -9.05
N ALA A 42 -1.59 -19.48 -10.33
CA ALA A 42 -1.39 -18.14 -10.85
C ALA A 42 -2.71 -17.35 -10.84
N GLN A 43 -2.78 -16.33 -9.99
CA GLN A 43 -3.94 -15.49 -9.77
C GLN A 43 -3.49 -14.07 -9.37
N PRO A 44 -3.22 -13.20 -10.35
CA PRO A 44 -3.07 -11.77 -10.10
C PRO A 44 -4.30 -11.22 -9.38
N ASN A 45 -4.11 -10.20 -8.54
CA ASN A 45 -5.24 -9.49 -7.96
C ASN A 45 -5.96 -8.65 -9.02
N ASP A 46 -7.17 -8.19 -8.71
CA ASP A 46 -8.01 -7.43 -9.65
C ASP A 46 -7.34 -6.15 -10.15
N GLY A 47 -6.55 -5.50 -9.29
CA GLY A 47 -5.77 -4.32 -9.68
C GLY A 47 -4.75 -4.64 -10.77
N PHE A 48 -4.03 -5.76 -10.65
CA PHE A 48 -3.10 -6.24 -11.67
C PHE A 48 -3.83 -6.68 -12.95
N LEU A 49 -4.98 -7.34 -12.84
CA LEU A 49 -5.79 -7.70 -14.01
C LEU A 49 -6.23 -6.45 -14.78
N GLN A 50 -6.71 -5.43 -14.08
CA GLN A 50 -7.11 -4.16 -14.67
C GLN A 50 -5.92 -3.43 -15.31
N GLN A 51 -4.76 -3.45 -14.67
CA GLN A 51 -3.53 -2.89 -15.24
C GLN A 51 -3.10 -3.61 -16.53
N LEU A 52 -3.22 -4.94 -16.59
CA LEU A 52 -2.94 -5.69 -17.82
C LEU A 52 -3.93 -5.33 -18.93
N HIS A 53 -5.22 -5.15 -18.63
CA HIS A 53 -6.18 -4.67 -19.63
C HIS A 53 -5.90 -3.26 -20.14
N ILE A 54 -5.49 -2.34 -19.25
CA ILE A 54 -5.05 -1.00 -19.65
C ILE A 54 -3.78 -1.08 -20.52
N PHE A 55 -2.85 -1.96 -20.17
CA PHE A 55 -1.63 -2.19 -20.93
C PHE A 55 -1.91 -2.73 -22.33
N GLU A 56 -2.86 -3.66 -22.45
CA GLU A 56 -3.36 -4.17 -23.73
C GLU A 56 -4.00 -3.06 -24.58
N SER A 57 -4.86 -2.22 -23.98
CA SER A 57 -5.49 -1.09 -24.69
C SER A 57 -4.50 0.01 -25.08
N ALA A 58 -3.42 0.17 -24.31
CA ALA A 58 -2.32 1.07 -24.61
C ALA A 58 -1.32 0.50 -25.64
N ASN A 59 -1.75 -0.49 -26.43
CA ASN A 59 -0.94 -1.15 -27.47
C ASN A 59 0.38 -1.72 -26.94
N TYR A 60 0.36 -2.23 -25.69
CA TYR A 60 1.50 -2.84 -25.02
C TYR A 60 2.68 -1.87 -24.78
N GLU A 61 2.40 -0.57 -24.72
CA GLU A 61 3.34 0.46 -24.35
C GLU A 61 3.31 0.74 -22.85
N ALA A 62 4.45 0.58 -22.18
CA ALA A 62 4.62 0.82 -20.75
C ALA A 62 5.23 2.21 -20.47
N ASN A 63 5.09 3.13 -21.41
CA ASN A 63 5.59 4.50 -21.25
C ASN A 63 4.72 5.28 -20.25
N ILE A 64 5.35 5.85 -19.22
CA ILE A 64 4.66 6.54 -18.13
C ILE A 64 3.79 7.69 -18.64
N GLU A 65 4.28 8.48 -19.60
CA GLU A 65 3.53 9.62 -20.15
C GLU A 65 2.32 9.16 -20.98
N CYS A 66 2.47 8.09 -21.75
CA CYS A 66 1.38 7.48 -22.51
C CYS A 66 0.28 6.95 -21.57
N ILE A 67 0.66 6.14 -20.58
CA ILE A 67 -0.26 5.54 -19.62
C ILE A 67 -0.99 6.60 -18.79
N ARG A 68 -0.29 7.66 -18.34
CA ARG A 68 -0.88 8.75 -17.56
C ARG A 68 -2.01 9.48 -18.28
N ARG A 69 -1.93 9.59 -19.60
CA ARG A 69 -2.93 10.23 -20.46
C ARG A 69 -4.03 9.26 -20.92
N HIS A 70 -3.82 7.95 -20.75
CA HIS A 70 -4.76 6.94 -21.20
C HIS A 70 -6.11 7.03 -20.47
N PRO A 71 -7.26 7.11 -21.18
CA PRO A 71 -8.56 7.38 -20.57
C PRO A 71 -8.98 6.29 -19.58
N LEU A 72 -8.74 5.01 -19.90
CA LEU A 72 -9.06 3.90 -18.99
C LEU A 72 -8.22 3.95 -17.70
N TYR A 73 -6.96 4.37 -17.79
CA TYR A 73 -6.09 4.51 -16.62
C TYR A 73 -6.56 5.64 -15.72
N ARG A 74 -6.90 6.80 -16.30
CA ARG A 74 -7.47 7.93 -15.56
C ARG A 74 -8.79 7.56 -14.87
N LYS A 75 -9.70 6.89 -15.58
CA LYS A 75 -10.98 6.42 -15.01
C LYS A 75 -10.74 5.45 -13.84
N TRP A 76 -9.81 4.51 -14.00
CA TRP A 76 -9.46 3.55 -12.96
C TRP A 76 -8.84 4.21 -11.71
N LEU A 77 -8.00 5.23 -11.88
CA LEU A 77 -7.46 6.00 -10.75
C LEU A 77 -8.57 6.73 -9.97
N LEU A 78 -9.52 7.34 -10.69
CA LEU A 78 -10.66 8.03 -10.08
C LEU A 78 -11.55 7.06 -9.31
N SER A 79 -11.86 5.88 -9.87
CA SER A 79 -12.68 4.85 -9.23
C SER A 79 -12.00 4.22 -8.02
N SER A 80 -10.69 3.97 -8.10
CA SER A 80 -9.91 3.40 -6.98
C SER A 80 -9.79 4.38 -5.82
N SER A 81 -9.79 5.69 -6.10
CA SER A 81 -9.80 6.74 -5.08
C SER A 81 -11.16 6.88 -4.37
N SER A 82 -12.24 6.37 -4.98
CA SER A 82 -13.60 6.45 -4.43
C SER A 82 -14.04 5.19 -3.67
N ALA A 83 -13.25 4.11 -3.68
CA ALA A 83 -13.56 2.87 -2.97
C ALA A 83 -13.08 2.83 -1.50
N ASP A 84 -12.17 3.72 -1.09
CA ASP A 84 -11.56 3.70 0.26
C ASP A 84 -12.02 4.84 1.19
N THR A 85 -13.08 5.59 0.86
CA THR A 85 -13.51 6.72 1.71
C THR A 85 -15.03 6.74 1.98
N VAL A 86 -15.52 5.78 2.75
CA VAL A 86 -16.69 6.03 3.63
C VAL A 86 -16.17 6.26 5.04
N SER A 87 -15.81 7.51 5.30
CA SER A 87 -16.02 8.27 6.55
C SER A 87 -14.99 9.37 6.66
N GLY A 88 -15.42 10.61 6.40
CA GLY A 88 -14.66 11.82 6.71
C GLY A 88 -13.89 12.39 5.52
N THR A 89 -14.59 13.22 4.75
CA THR A 89 -14.05 14.39 4.01
C THR A 89 -12.61 14.26 3.51
N SER A 90 -12.43 13.63 2.34
CA SER A 90 -11.25 13.92 1.52
C SER A 90 -11.59 13.88 0.05
N GLN A 91 -11.35 15.02 -0.59
CA GLN A 91 -11.43 15.26 -2.01
C GLN A 91 -10.58 14.23 -2.78
N PRO A 92 -10.98 13.88 -4.02
CA PRO A 92 -10.21 12.97 -4.87
C PRO A 92 -8.76 13.45 -4.98
N PHE A 93 -7.82 12.50 -4.97
CA PHE A 93 -6.38 12.72 -5.20
C PHE A 93 -6.18 13.51 -6.50
N SER A 94 -6.18 14.84 -6.36
CA SER A 94 -5.92 15.76 -7.44
C SER A 94 -4.40 15.88 -7.58
N LEU A 95 -3.93 15.84 -8.83
CA LEU A 95 -2.55 16.11 -9.26
C LEU A 95 -2.06 17.53 -8.94
N ARG A 96 -2.69 18.21 -7.97
CA ARG A 96 -2.46 19.58 -7.49
C ARG A 96 -1.57 19.64 -6.24
N ALA A 97 -1.11 18.49 -5.72
CA ALA A 97 -0.26 18.40 -4.52
C ALA A 97 1.19 18.94 -4.69
N LEU A 98 1.49 19.69 -5.75
CA LEU A 98 2.75 20.42 -5.92
C LEU A 98 2.61 21.93 -5.72
N ALA A 99 1.40 22.44 -5.43
CA ALA A 99 1.22 23.82 -5.02
C ALA A 99 1.39 23.90 -3.49
N VAL A 100 2.49 24.52 -3.08
CA VAL A 100 2.77 24.93 -1.70
C VAL A 100 1.63 25.84 -1.26
N ASP A 101 0.96 25.49 -0.16
CA ASP A 101 0.10 26.42 0.55
C ASP A 101 0.37 26.27 2.04
N GLU A 102 0.97 27.32 2.59
CA GLU A 102 1.17 27.59 4.01
C GLU A 102 -0.19 27.80 4.69
N ASP A 103 -0.24 27.46 5.98
CA ASP A 103 -1.33 27.75 6.91
C ASP A 103 -2.69 27.09 6.66
N ARG A 104 -2.83 25.85 7.15
CA ARG A 104 -3.89 25.43 8.12
C ARG A 104 -3.51 24.12 8.80
N ALA A 105 -2.95 24.19 10.01
CA ALA A 105 -2.72 23.05 10.88
C ALA A 105 -4.05 22.48 11.41
N VAL A 106 -4.77 21.74 10.57
CA VAL A 106 -5.69 20.71 11.06
C VAL A 106 -4.80 19.66 11.72
N GLN A 107 -4.90 19.48 13.03
CA GLN A 107 -4.20 18.41 13.75
C GLN A 107 -4.63 17.06 13.16
N ARG A 108 -3.88 16.60 12.16
CA ARG A 108 -4.04 15.27 11.58
C ARG A 108 -3.49 14.29 12.62
N ASN A 109 -4.39 13.57 13.30
CA ASN A 109 -3.98 12.49 14.19
C ASN A 109 -3.28 11.41 13.33
N VAL A 110 -1.96 11.26 13.47
CA VAL A 110 -1.17 10.34 12.64
C VAL A 110 -1.56 8.91 12.99
N GLN A 111 -1.91 8.11 11.98
CA GLN A 111 -2.32 6.71 12.15
C GLN A 111 -1.18 5.75 11.78
N TYR A 112 -0.90 4.80 12.66
CA TYR A 112 0.11 3.76 12.48
C TYR A 112 -0.56 2.45 12.06
N ARG A 113 -0.10 1.89 10.93
CA ARG A 113 -0.70 0.70 10.30
C ARG A 113 0.32 -0.40 10.09
N CYS A 114 -0.10 -1.64 10.18
CA CYS A 114 0.75 -2.79 9.87
C CYS A 114 1.14 -2.77 8.39
N ARG A 115 2.44 -2.89 8.08
CA ARG A 115 2.94 -2.90 6.70
C ARG A 115 2.38 -4.07 5.86
N LYS A 116 1.99 -5.18 6.50
CA LYS A 116 1.55 -6.40 5.83
C LYS A 116 0.04 -6.46 5.59
N CYS A 117 -0.77 -6.25 6.63
CA CYS A 117 -2.23 -6.32 6.54
C CYS A 117 -2.90 -4.95 6.38
N ARG A 118 -2.15 -3.85 6.49
CA ARG A 118 -2.65 -2.46 6.49
C ARG A 118 -3.67 -2.13 7.59
N SER A 119 -3.94 -3.06 8.50
CA SER A 119 -4.77 -2.83 9.68
C SER A 119 -4.17 -1.73 10.55
N THR A 120 -5.03 -0.85 11.04
CA THR A 120 -4.68 0.16 12.04
C THR A 120 -4.27 -0.51 13.33
N LEU A 121 -3.09 -0.14 13.84
CA LEU A 121 -2.57 -0.63 15.11
C LEU A 121 -2.84 0.39 16.22
N PHE A 122 -2.46 1.65 16.00
CA PHE A 122 -2.61 2.74 16.97
C PHE A 122 -2.52 4.10 16.28
N TYR A 123 -2.73 5.17 17.06
CA TYR A 123 -2.65 6.57 16.62
C TYR A 123 -1.58 7.32 17.44
N GLU A 124 -1.18 8.51 17.00
CA GLU A 124 -0.10 9.31 17.61
C GLU A 124 -0.32 9.59 19.10
N ASP A 125 -1.58 9.86 19.47
CA ASP A 125 -2.05 10.06 20.85
C ASP A 125 -1.80 8.86 21.78
N HIS A 126 -1.58 7.66 21.24
CA HIS A 126 -1.31 6.46 22.05
C HIS A 126 0.19 6.26 22.32
N ILE A 127 1.08 7.08 21.75
CA ILE A 127 2.53 6.96 21.92
C ILE A 127 2.98 7.66 23.20
N VAL A 128 3.53 6.89 24.12
CA VAL A 128 4.17 7.40 25.34
C VAL A 128 5.60 7.79 25.03
N ARG A 129 5.83 9.10 24.87
CA ARG A 129 7.16 9.67 24.65
C ARG A 129 7.96 9.64 25.95
N HIS A 130 9.16 9.08 25.90
CA HIS A 130 10.07 9.06 27.03
C HIS A 130 11.49 9.39 26.59
N THR A 131 12.26 9.90 27.55
CA THR A 131 13.66 10.28 27.37
C THR A 131 14.54 9.31 28.13
N VAL A 132 15.67 8.94 27.56
CA VAL A 132 16.65 8.10 28.24
C VAL A 132 17.49 8.99 29.16
N LEU A 133 17.63 8.59 30.42
CA LEU A 133 18.56 9.24 31.34
C LEU A 133 19.99 8.80 30.98
N SER A 134 20.79 9.73 30.45
CA SER A 134 22.24 9.57 30.36
C SER A 134 22.80 9.51 31.77
N LYS A 135 23.76 8.61 32.03
CA LYS A 135 24.41 8.44 33.34
C LYS A 135 25.26 9.64 33.78
N ASN A 136 25.34 10.69 32.95
CA ASN A 136 26.03 11.93 33.28
C ASN A 136 24.98 13.03 33.37
N GLU A 137 24.84 13.62 34.56
CA GLU A 137 23.73 14.47 35.00
C GLU A 137 23.57 15.81 34.24
N GLU A 138 24.42 16.10 33.24
CA GLU A 138 24.44 17.42 32.59
C GLU A 138 24.25 17.44 31.07
N GLU A 139 24.12 16.32 30.34
CA GLU A 139 24.04 16.41 28.87
C GLU A 139 22.90 15.59 28.23
N GLN A 140 21.94 16.35 27.70
CA GLN A 140 20.97 16.06 26.63
C GLN A 140 19.97 14.92 26.91
N LYS A 141 18.73 15.32 27.21
CA LYS A 141 17.52 14.48 27.19
C LYS A 141 17.28 13.93 25.78
N ALA A 142 17.97 12.85 25.41
CA ALA A 142 17.75 12.18 24.14
C ALA A 142 16.41 11.41 24.16
N THR A 143 15.63 11.52 23.08
CA THR A 143 14.43 10.72 22.88
C THR A 143 14.80 9.25 22.69
N CYS A 144 14.05 8.36 23.33
CA CYS A 144 14.36 6.93 23.28
C CYS A 144 14.21 6.35 21.86
N SER A 145 15.23 5.63 21.39
CA SER A 145 15.27 4.95 20.09
C SER A 145 14.93 3.45 20.17
N PHE A 146 14.71 2.90 21.37
CA PHE A 146 14.47 1.47 21.58
C PHE A 146 13.13 0.99 20.97
N GLY A 147 12.16 1.89 20.81
CA GLY A 147 10.87 1.60 20.17
C GLY A 147 9.76 2.54 20.61
N TYR A 148 8.55 2.29 20.10
CA TYR A 148 7.35 2.99 20.54
C TYR A 148 6.78 2.31 21.78
N LEU A 149 6.62 3.08 22.85
CA LEU A 149 5.87 2.65 24.03
C LEU A 149 4.41 3.09 23.83
N LEU A 150 3.45 2.16 23.97
CA LEU A 150 2.04 2.42 23.65
C LEU A 150 1.16 2.25 24.89
N LEU A 151 0.10 3.07 24.96
CA LEU A 151 -1.00 2.81 25.89
C LEU A 151 -1.80 1.57 25.44
N PRO A 152 -2.32 0.76 26.40
CA PRO A 152 -3.11 -0.41 26.06
C PRO A 152 -4.36 -0.07 25.24
N MET A 153 -4.52 -0.76 24.11
CA MET A 153 -5.65 -0.59 23.20
C MET A 153 -6.72 -1.65 23.44
N LYS A 154 -7.96 -1.38 23.01
CA LYS A 154 -9.09 -2.35 23.10
C LYS A 154 -8.77 -3.72 22.48
N TRP A 155 -7.86 -3.78 21.51
CA TRP A 155 -7.44 -5.03 20.87
C TRP A 155 -6.23 -5.70 21.56
N MET A 156 -5.52 -4.99 22.43
CA MET A 156 -4.40 -5.52 23.21
C MET A 156 -4.93 -6.20 24.47
N SER A 157 -5.26 -7.49 24.37
CA SER A 157 -5.64 -8.29 25.53
C SER A 157 -4.41 -8.51 26.42
N LEU A 158 -4.29 -7.70 27.48
CA LEU A 158 -3.15 -7.74 28.41
C LEU A 158 -3.14 -8.95 29.35
N GLU A 159 -4.29 -9.62 29.48
CA GLU A 159 -4.49 -10.74 30.42
C GLU A 159 -4.20 -12.10 29.76
N GLU A 160 -4.32 -12.19 28.43
CA GLU A 160 -4.28 -13.48 27.72
C GLU A 160 -2.93 -13.79 27.06
N TYR A 161 -2.08 -12.79 26.80
CA TYR A 161 -0.85 -12.98 26.02
C TYR A 161 0.36 -12.27 26.62
N GLN A 162 1.30 -13.05 27.17
CA GLN A 162 2.66 -12.59 27.48
C GLN A 162 3.61 -13.11 26.39
N GLY A 163 3.96 -12.26 25.41
CA GLY A 163 4.83 -12.63 24.31
C GLY A 163 4.89 -11.57 23.20
N LYS A 164 5.56 -11.90 22.09
CA LYS A 164 5.54 -11.07 20.87
C LYS A 164 4.22 -11.34 20.12
N VAL A 165 3.43 -10.28 19.92
CA VAL A 165 2.17 -10.28 19.13
C VAL A 165 2.43 -9.66 17.76
#